data_AF-A0A960IGR8-F1
#
_entry.id   AF-A0A960IGR8-F1
#
_cell.length_a   1.000
_cell.length_b   1.000
_cell.length_c   1.000
_cell.angle_alpha   90.00
_cell.angle_beta   90.00
_cell.angle_gamma   90.00
#
_symmetry.space_group_name_H-M   'P 1'
#
loop_
_entity.id
_entity.type
_entity.pdbx_description
1 polymer ?
#
loop_
_entity_poly.entity_id
_entity_poly.type
_entity_poly.pdbx_seq_one_letter_code
_entity_poly.pdbx_strand_id
1 'polypeptide(L)'
;YEEFDSFISLPVPKVHCMTGISGAVKNEWGIVQDQMRLAFHCAFDEIITEVVDRLPNPYALVDGTYGLTRNGPMIEGETIDLGWVAGADDLWLADAVLCRIMDVPLRSVAHLRFGDDRGRVPALAGADLPDDLDRYLDDRFYLKRNLWNRVAKLTWYSPRLNHLVYFSKASSALHKVMYAIREKPDELSARGVDWD
;
A
#
# COMPACT_ATOMS: atom_id res chain seq x y z
N TYR A 1 20.93 -13.00 10.99
CA TYR A 1 20.08 -11.81 11.05
C TYR A 1 20.00 -11.35 12.50
N GLU A 2 21.14 -10.95 13.08
CA GLU A 2 21.30 -10.62 14.52
C GLU A 2 22.05 -9.29 14.72
N GLU A 3 21.89 -8.32 13.81
CA GLU A 3 22.74 -7.11 13.84
C GLU A 3 22.01 -5.83 14.31
N PHE A 4 20.71 -5.92 14.63
CA PHE A 4 19.93 -4.77 15.09
C PHE A 4 18.85 -5.19 16.11
N ASP A 5 18.71 -4.39 17.17
CA ASP A 5 17.76 -4.63 18.27
C ASP A 5 16.33 -4.14 17.97
N SER A 6 16.18 -3.28 16.96
CA SER A 6 14.90 -2.66 16.59
C SER A 6 14.88 -2.30 15.11
N PHE A 7 13.68 -2.29 14.53
CA PHE A 7 13.44 -1.94 13.15
C PHE A 7 12.56 -0.68 13.07
N ILE A 8 12.90 0.27 12.20
CA ILE A 8 12.10 1.51 12.03
C ILE A 8 11.64 1.60 10.57
N SER A 9 10.33 1.57 10.37
CA SER A 9 9.67 1.79 9.08
C SER A 9 9.32 3.26 8.90
N LEU A 10 9.56 3.80 7.70
CA LEU A 10 9.27 5.19 7.32
C LEU A 10 8.22 5.27 6.20
N PRO A 11 6.94 4.92 6.46
CA PRO A 11 5.91 4.97 5.43
C PRO A 11 5.40 6.39 5.18
N VAL A 12 4.77 6.58 4.02
CA VAL A 12 4.02 7.79 3.64
C VAL A 12 2.54 7.42 3.49
N PRO A 13 1.59 8.24 3.98
CA PRO A 13 0.16 7.96 3.93
C PRO A 13 -0.36 7.97 2.49
N LYS A 14 -0.86 6.83 2.01
CA LYS A 14 -1.16 6.67 0.59
C LYS A 14 -2.33 5.74 0.32
N VAL A 15 -3.22 6.17 -0.56
CA VAL A 15 -4.17 5.29 -1.26
C VAL A 15 -3.43 4.53 -2.36
N HIS A 16 -3.61 3.21 -2.39
CA HIS A 16 -2.96 2.31 -3.32
C HIS A 16 -3.96 1.53 -4.17
N CYS A 17 -3.78 1.55 -5.48
CA CYS A 17 -4.74 1.03 -6.44
C CYS A 17 -5.01 -0.48 -6.29
N MET A 18 -4.03 -1.27 -5.86
CA MET A 18 -4.20 -2.71 -5.68
C MET A 18 -4.69 -3.06 -4.27
N THR A 19 -4.09 -2.43 -3.26
CA THR A 19 -4.19 -2.85 -1.84
C THR A 19 -5.17 -2.04 -1.02
N GLY A 20 -5.67 -0.92 -1.54
CA GLY A 20 -6.49 0.03 -0.78
C GLY A 20 -5.63 1.15 -0.22
N ILE A 21 -4.77 0.82 0.74
CA ILE A 21 -3.81 1.73 1.36
C ILE A 21 -2.38 1.18 1.22
N SER A 22 -1.40 2.08 1.28
CA SER A 22 -0.01 1.84 1.59
C SER A 22 0.32 2.63 2.85
N GLY A 23 0.63 1.92 3.92
CA GLY A 23 1.11 2.45 5.20
C GLY A 23 2.30 1.62 5.69
N ALA A 24 2.51 1.58 7.01
CA ALA A 24 3.59 0.89 7.68
C ALA A 24 3.68 -0.59 7.31
N VAL A 25 2.58 -1.36 7.40
CA VAL A 25 2.58 -2.81 7.14
C VAL A 25 2.98 -3.09 5.70
N LYS A 26 2.37 -2.37 4.74
CA LYS A 26 2.66 -2.57 3.32
C LYS A 26 4.06 -2.05 2.93
N ASN A 27 4.64 -1.12 3.68
CA ASN A 27 6.00 -0.61 3.43
C ASN A 27 7.02 -1.75 3.45
N GLU A 28 6.78 -2.76 4.31
CA GLU A 28 7.62 -3.93 4.49
C GLU A 28 7.67 -4.87 3.27
N TRP A 29 6.78 -4.66 2.30
CA TRP A 29 6.89 -5.33 1.00
C TRP A 29 8.21 -4.98 0.30
N GLY A 30 8.82 -3.83 0.64
CA GLY A 30 10.16 -3.45 0.18
C GLY A 30 11.28 -4.37 0.65
N ILE A 31 11.08 -5.15 1.73
CA ILE A 31 12.06 -6.13 2.22
C ILE A 31 12.13 -7.34 1.27
N VAL A 32 11.06 -7.63 0.52
CA VAL A 32 11.02 -8.75 -0.44
C VAL A 32 11.84 -8.41 -1.69
N GLN A 33 13.13 -8.73 -1.67
CA GLN A 33 14.12 -8.46 -2.73
C GLN A 33 14.05 -9.46 -3.90
N ASP A 34 12.85 -9.90 -4.29
CA ASP A 34 12.66 -10.77 -5.46
C ASP A 34 12.33 -9.94 -6.71
N GLN A 35 13.03 -10.20 -7.82
CA GLN A 35 12.77 -9.53 -9.11
C GLN A 35 11.35 -9.81 -9.63
N MET A 36 10.80 -10.97 -9.29
CA MET A 36 9.47 -11.43 -9.62
C MET A 36 8.47 -11.18 -8.49
N ARG A 37 8.75 -10.30 -7.52
CA ARG A 37 7.86 -10.06 -6.36
C ARG A 37 6.40 -9.78 -6.75
N LEU A 38 6.14 -9.16 -7.90
CA LEU A 38 4.78 -8.90 -8.39
C LEU A 38 3.98 -10.18 -8.68
N ALA A 39 4.66 -11.29 -8.94
CA ALA A 39 4.03 -12.60 -9.08
C ALA A 39 3.50 -13.14 -7.73
N PHE A 40 3.98 -12.64 -6.59
CA PHE A 40 3.50 -13.06 -5.28
C PHE A 40 2.24 -12.31 -4.82
N HIS A 41 1.68 -11.43 -5.66
CA HIS A 41 0.49 -10.66 -5.33
C HIS A 41 -0.72 -11.51 -4.90
N CYS A 42 -0.88 -12.72 -5.41
CA CYS A 42 -1.97 -13.60 -5.01
C CYS A 42 -1.85 -14.12 -3.57
N ALA A 43 -0.65 -14.07 -2.99
CA ALA A 43 -0.35 -14.43 -1.61
C ALA A 43 0.12 -13.22 -0.80
N PHE A 44 -0.10 -12.00 -1.30
CA PHE A 44 0.44 -10.77 -0.70
C PHE A 44 0.03 -10.61 0.76
N ASP A 45 -1.26 -10.78 1.06
CA ASP A 45 -1.80 -10.56 2.42
C ASP A 45 -1.17 -11.51 3.45
N GLU A 46 -0.91 -12.76 3.06
CA GLU A 46 -0.24 -13.75 3.89
C GLU A 46 1.24 -13.42 4.06
N ILE A 47 1.95 -13.20 2.96
CA ILE A 47 3.39 -12.92 2.97
C ILE A 47 3.69 -11.66 3.79
N ILE A 48 2.94 -10.58 3.60
CA ILE A 48 3.21 -9.33 4.32
C ILE A 48 3.00 -9.48 5.83
N THR A 49 1.99 -10.26 6.23
CA THR A 49 1.75 -10.58 7.64
C THR A 49 2.93 -11.35 8.23
N GLU A 50 3.41 -12.36 7.51
CA GLU A 50 4.57 -13.16 7.92
C GLU A 50 5.88 -12.35 7.96
N VAL A 51 6.04 -11.37 7.05
CA VAL A 51 7.19 -10.45 7.08
C VAL A 51 7.15 -9.60 8.34
N VAL A 52 6.03 -8.94 8.63
CA VAL A 52 5.89 -8.07 9.82
C VAL A 52 6.11 -8.87 11.10
N ASP A 53 5.55 -10.08 11.20
CA ASP A 53 5.69 -10.95 12.37
C ASP A 53 7.15 -11.38 12.66
N ARG A 54 8.07 -11.23 11.69
CA ARG A 54 9.50 -11.56 11.84
C ARG A 54 10.39 -10.36 12.10
N LEU A 55 9.85 -9.14 12.09
CA LEU A 55 10.63 -7.94 12.37
C LEU A 55 10.93 -7.83 13.87
N PRO A 56 12.19 -7.57 14.27
CA PRO A 56 12.51 -7.36 15.67
C PRO A 56 12.07 -5.96 16.10
N ASN A 57 11.19 -5.88 17.10
CA ASN A 57 10.69 -4.65 17.71
C ASN A 57 10.41 -3.53 16.68
N PRO A 58 9.38 -3.68 15.81
CA PRO A 58 9.18 -2.77 14.70
C PRO A 58 8.42 -1.50 15.12
N TYR A 59 9.03 -0.35 14.86
CA TYR A 59 8.44 0.99 15.04
C TYR A 59 8.05 1.58 13.69
N ALA A 60 6.98 2.38 13.66
CA ALA A 60 6.62 3.19 12.51
C ALA A 60 6.88 4.67 12.80
N LEU A 61 7.54 5.36 11.87
CA LEU A 61 7.59 6.82 11.82
C LEU A 61 6.96 7.27 10.50
N VAL A 62 5.67 7.57 10.54
CA VAL A 62 4.88 7.95 9.37
C VAL A 62 5.17 9.40 9.00
N ASP A 63 5.74 9.61 7.82
CA ASP A 63 5.92 10.93 7.23
C ASP A 63 4.63 11.35 6.53
N GLY A 64 3.81 12.14 7.23
CA GLY A 64 2.61 12.77 6.70
C GLY A 64 2.84 14.23 6.35
N THR A 65 4.04 14.61 5.90
CA THR A 65 4.24 15.94 5.29
C THR A 65 3.32 16.06 4.06
N TYR A 66 3.32 15.00 3.25
CA TYR A 66 2.42 14.83 2.11
C TYR A 66 1.76 13.45 2.12
N GLY A 67 0.57 13.36 1.55
CA GLY A 67 -0.10 12.10 1.24
C GLY A 67 -0.38 11.93 -0.24
N LEU A 68 -0.75 10.71 -0.63
CA LEU A 68 -1.15 10.40 -2.00
C LEU A 68 -2.56 9.82 -2.01
N THR A 69 -3.50 10.45 -2.73
CA THR A 69 -4.87 9.99 -2.89
C THR A 69 -5.12 9.44 -4.31
N ARG A 70 -6.37 9.02 -4.57
CA ARG A 70 -6.90 8.51 -5.84
C ARG A 70 -6.29 7.19 -6.30
N ASN A 71 -5.35 7.22 -7.23
CA ASN A 71 -4.87 6.03 -7.94
C ASN A 71 -3.36 5.81 -7.73
N GLY A 72 -2.87 5.98 -6.50
CA GLY A 72 -1.45 5.79 -6.20
C GLY A 72 -0.96 4.36 -6.45
N PRO A 73 0.32 4.14 -6.84
CA PRO A 73 1.33 5.12 -7.28
C PRO A 73 1.22 5.48 -8.77
N MET A 74 0.09 5.20 -9.42
CA MET A 74 -0.04 5.42 -10.85
C MET A 74 -0.17 6.91 -11.16
N ILE A 75 0.02 7.26 -12.44
CA ILE A 75 -0.09 8.62 -12.99
C ILE A 75 -1.31 9.41 -12.49
N GLU A 76 -2.43 8.73 -12.23
CA GLU A 76 -3.67 9.36 -11.78
C GLU A 76 -3.75 9.58 -10.25
N GLY A 77 -2.64 9.40 -9.53
CA GLY A 77 -2.50 9.78 -8.13
C GLY A 77 -2.45 11.31 -7.97
N GLU A 78 -2.84 11.79 -6.80
CA GLU A 78 -2.87 13.22 -6.48
C GLU A 78 -2.27 13.45 -5.10
N THR A 79 -1.34 14.40 -5.00
CA THR A 79 -0.66 14.73 -3.75
C THR A 79 -1.54 15.61 -2.87
N ILE A 80 -1.54 15.36 -1.57
CA ILE A 80 -2.24 16.14 -0.56
C ILE A 80 -1.21 16.70 0.42
N ASP A 81 -1.27 17.99 0.72
CA ASP A 81 -0.54 18.58 1.85
C ASP A 81 -1.30 18.30 3.17
N LEU A 82 -0.56 17.76 4.12
CA LEU A 82 -1.05 17.18 5.36
C LEU A 82 -0.38 17.82 6.59
N GLY A 83 0.93 18.07 6.51
CA GLY A 83 1.68 18.82 7.53
C GLY A 83 1.81 18.14 8.90
N TRP A 84 1.84 16.81 8.97
CA TRP A 84 1.98 16.07 10.23
C TRP A 84 2.99 14.93 10.15
N VAL A 85 3.46 14.46 11.31
CA VAL A 85 4.30 13.25 11.45
C VAL A 85 3.71 12.45 12.60
N ALA A 86 3.70 11.12 12.48
CA ALA A 86 3.20 10.23 13.52
C ALA A 86 4.19 9.12 13.84
N GLY A 87 4.27 8.73 15.12
CA GLY A 87 5.09 7.62 15.58
C GLY A 87 4.22 6.54 16.24
N ALA A 88 4.59 5.28 16.06
CA ALA A 88 3.98 4.15 16.76
C ALA A 88 5.01 3.06 17.03
N ASP A 89 4.81 2.30 18.11
CA ASP A 89 5.60 1.13 18.51
C ASP A 89 5.07 -0.19 17.94
N ASP A 90 4.05 -0.12 17.08
CA ASP A 90 3.49 -1.26 16.36
C ASP A 90 3.02 -0.82 14.96
N LEU A 91 3.41 -1.57 13.93
CA LEU A 91 3.07 -1.23 12.53
C LEU A 91 1.58 -1.41 12.22
N TRP A 92 0.91 -2.38 12.86
CA TRP A 92 -0.53 -2.61 12.67
C TRP A 92 -1.35 -1.52 13.34
N LEU A 93 -0.93 -1.05 14.53
CA LEU A 93 -1.52 0.11 15.20
C LEU A 93 -1.35 1.37 14.34
N ALA A 94 -0.15 1.60 13.81
CA ALA A 94 0.11 2.71 12.91
C ALA A 94 -0.87 2.73 11.73
N ASP A 95 -1.08 1.57 11.08
CA ASP A 95 -1.98 1.46 9.94
C ASP A 95 -3.47 1.52 10.34
N ALA A 96 -3.82 1.08 11.54
CA ALA A 96 -5.19 1.22 12.07
C ALA A 96 -5.55 2.68 12.35
N VAL A 97 -4.63 3.43 12.97
CA VAL A 97 -4.76 4.87 13.15
C VAL A 97 -4.78 5.57 11.80
N LEU A 98 -3.90 5.16 10.87
CA LEU A 98 -3.84 5.73 9.53
C LEU A 98 -5.17 5.53 8.78
N CYS A 99 -5.78 4.36 8.88
CA CYS A 99 -7.12 4.09 8.33
C CYS A 99 -8.17 5.03 8.92
N ARG A 100 -8.13 5.28 10.24
CA ARG A 100 -9.05 6.24 10.89
C ARG A 100 -8.86 7.64 10.32
N ILE A 101 -7.65 8.18 10.36
CA ILE A 101 -7.40 9.57 9.94
C ILE A 101 -7.60 9.78 8.43
N MET A 102 -7.41 8.74 7.61
CA MET A 102 -7.71 8.80 6.16
C MET A 102 -9.19 8.53 5.81
N ASP A 103 -10.07 8.38 6.81
CA ASP A 103 -11.48 7.98 6.64
C ASP A 103 -11.66 6.72 5.75
N VAL A 104 -10.77 5.74 5.91
CA VAL A 104 -10.82 4.46 5.20
C VAL A 104 -11.19 3.34 6.15
N PRO A 105 -12.27 2.58 5.92
CA PRO A 105 -12.61 1.44 6.76
C PRO A 105 -11.48 0.41 6.74
N LEU A 106 -10.90 0.09 7.90
CA LEU A 106 -9.78 -0.85 8.03
C LEU A 106 -10.05 -2.17 7.32
N ARG A 107 -11.25 -2.74 7.52
CA ARG A 107 -11.65 -4.02 6.91
C ARG A 107 -11.86 -3.97 5.40
N SER A 108 -11.87 -2.78 4.78
CA SER A 108 -11.87 -2.61 3.32
C SER A 108 -10.48 -2.84 2.70
N VAL A 109 -9.41 -2.74 3.51
CA VAL A 109 -8.02 -2.97 3.13
C VAL A 109 -7.68 -4.44 3.37
N ALA A 110 -7.35 -5.17 2.29
CA ALA A 110 -7.30 -6.64 2.34
C ALA A 110 -6.27 -7.22 3.32
N HIS A 111 -5.03 -6.72 3.28
CA HIS A 111 -3.96 -7.16 4.17
C HIS A 111 -4.20 -6.78 5.63
N LEU A 112 -4.78 -5.61 5.90
CA LEU A 112 -5.14 -5.20 7.26
C LEU A 112 -6.28 -6.05 7.80
N ARG A 113 -7.31 -6.33 7.00
CA ARG A 113 -8.36 -7.30 7.37
C ARG A 113 -7.77 -8.69 7.65
N PHE A 114 -6.85 -9.15 6.81
CA PHE A 114 -6.21 -10.46 6.98
C PHE A 114 -5.41 -10.58 8.29
N GLY A 115 -4.70 -9.50 8.67
CA GLY A 115 -4.01 -9.39 9.95
C GLY A 115 -4.97 -9.25 11.14
N ASP A 116 -6.04 -8.47 11.00
CA ASP A 116 -7.10 -8.29 12.00
C ASP A 116 -7.79 -9.63 12.31
N ASP A 117 -8.15 -10.40 11.28
CA ASP A 117 -8.73 -11.75 11.42
C ASP A 117 -7.77 -12.75 12.11
N ARG A 118 -6.48 -12.40 12.27
CA ARG A 118 -5.45 -13.16 12.99
C ARG A 118 -5.06 -12.54 14.34
N GLY A 119 -5.77 -11.50 14.78
CA GLY A 119 -5.50 -10.81 16.05
C GLY A 119 -4.20 -9.99 16.05
N ARG A 120 -3.71 -9.58 14.87
CA ARG A 120 -2.51 -8.74 14.75
C ARG A 120 -2.79 -7.25 14.92
N VAL A 121 -4.00 -6.81 14.60
CA VAL A 121 -4.38 -5.39 14.67
C VAL A 121 -4.87 -5.05 16.09
N PRO A 122 -4.19 -4.17 16.82
CA PRO A 122 -4.66 -3.74 18.14
C PRO A 122 -5.96 -2.94 18.04
N ALA A 123 -6.83 -3.07 19.04
CA ALA A 123 -8.02 -2.24 19.13
C ALA A 123 -7.64 -0.80 19.51
N LEU A 124 -8.09 0.19 18.72
CA LEU A 124 -7.78 1.61 18.98
C LEU A 124 -8.21 2.07 20.38
N ALA A 125 -9.30 1.53 20.92
CA ALA A 125 -9.78 1.88 22.27
C ALA A 125 -8.84 1.45 23.41
N GLY A 126 -7.90 0.52 23.14
CA GLY A 126 -6.91 0.07 24.12
C GLY A 126 -5.51 0.65 23.89
N ALA A 127 -5.32 1.51 22.87
CA ALA A 127 -4.06 2.14 22.55
C ALA A 127 -3.93 3.51 23.24
N ASP A 128 -2.70 3.92 23.52
CA ASP A 128 -2.38 5.29 23.95
C ASP A 128 -2.37 6.19 22.71
N LEU A 129 -3.45 6.97 22.54
CA LEU A 129 -3.68 7.82 21.37
C LEU A 129 -3.80 9.28 21.81
N PRO A 130 -3.42 10.24 20.96
CA PRO A 130 -3.66 11.65 21.23
C PRO A 130 -5.16 11.92 21.43
N ASP A 131 -5.51 12.71 22.45
CA ASP A 131 -6.90 13.08 22.78
C ASP A 131 -7.63 13.75 21.59
N ASP A 132 -6.88 14.44 20.73
CA ASP A 132 -7.39 15.21 19.60
C ASP A 132 -7.11 14.55 18.23
N LEU A 133 -6.96 13.22 18.19
CA LEU A 133 -6.68 12.46 16.96
C LEU A 133 -7.63 12.81 15.80
N ASP A 134 -8.90 13.06 16.10
CA ASP A 134 -9.93 13.37 15.11
C ASP A 134 -9.69 14.70 14.37
N ARG A 135 -8.79 15.58 14.87
CA ARG A 135 -8.36 16.79 14.15
C ARG A 135 -7.62 16.48 12.85
N TYR A 136 -7.11 15.25 12.71
CA TYR A 136 -6.38 14.79 11.52
C TYR A 136 -7.25 13.99 10.55
N LEU A 137 -8.55 13.84 10.82
CA LEU A 137 -9.49 13.22 9.89
C LEU A 137 -9.51 13.99 8.57
N ASP A 138 -9.30 13.26 7.49
CA ASP A 138 -9.17 13.80 6.14
C ASP A 138 -9.90 12.90 5.12
N ASP A 139 -11.03 13.40 4.62
CA ASP A 139 -11.89 12.70 3.66
C ASP A 139 -11.39 12.82 2.20
N ARG A 140 -10.28 13.54 1.97
CA ARG A 140 -9.66 13.67 0.64
C ARG A 140 -9.02 12.36 0.18
N PHE A 141 -8.86 11.36 1.06
CA PHE A 141 -8.36 10.04 0.73
C PHE A 141 -9.45 9.13 0.19
N TYR A 142 -9.48 8.92 -1.12
CA TYR A 142 -10.41 7.98 -1.75
C TYR A 142 -9.78 7.25 -2.91
N LEU A 143 -10.24 6.02 -3.16
CA LEU A 143 -9.67 5.16 -4.19
C LEU A 143 -10.44 5.28 -5.52
N LYS A 144 -9.77 5.81 -6.54
CA LYS A 144 -10.30 5.90 -7.91
C LYS A 144 -9.52 4.98 -8.85
N ARG A 145 -10.01 3.74 -9.04
CA ARG A 145 -9.42 2.77 -9.97
C ARG A 145 -9.84 3.03 -11.42
N ASN A 146 -8.87 3.08 -12.32
CA ASN A 146 -9.12 3.04 -13.75
C ASN A 146 -9.37 1.59 -14.25
N LEU A 147 -9.74 1.46 -15.53
CA LEU A 147 -10.01 0.15 -16.14
C LEU A 147 -8.81 -0.78 -16.04
N TRP A 148 -7.60 -0.24 -16.23
CA TRP A 148 -6.38 -1.01 -16.16
C TRP A 148 -6.15 -1.62 -14.77
N ASN A 149 -6.35 -0.84 -13.71
CA ASN A 149 -6.24 -1.36 -12.35
C ASN A 149 -7.23 -2.51 -12.10
N ARG A 150 -8.45 -2.40 -12.62
CA ARG A 150 -9.47 -3.46 -12.45
C ARG A 150 -9.06 -4.75 -13.14
N VAL A 151 -8.54 -4.66 -14.36
CA VAL A 151 -8.03 -5.82 -15.12
C VAL A 151 -6.80 -6.41 -14.44
N ALA A 152 -5.82 -5.59 -14.06
CA ALA A 152 -4.63 -6.04 -13.35
C ALA A 152 -4.99 -6.70 -12.01
N LYS A 153 -6.03 -6.22 -11.32
CA LYS A 153 -6.49 -6.81 -10.05
C LYS A 153 -7.07 -8.21 -10.23
N LEU A 154 -7.43 -8.64 -11.43
CA LEU A 154 -7.83 -10.04 -11.65
C LEU A 154 -6.67 -11.02 -11.37
N THR A 155 -5.41 -10.60 -11.59
CA THR A 155 -4.26 -11.45 -11.30
C THR A 155 -4.07 -11.67 -9.80
N TRP A 156 -4.56 -10.76 -8.95
CA TRP A 156 -4.56 -10.93 -7.50
C TRP A 156 -5.45 -12.08 -7.04
N TYR A 157 -6.57 -12.33 -7.74
CA TYR A 157 -7.56 -13.33 -7.33
C TYR A 157 -7.39 -14.70 -7.99
N SER A 158 -6.49 -14.83 -8.96
CA SER A 158 -6.32 -16.06 -9.74
C SER A 158 -4.85 -16.42 -9.91
N PRO A 159 -4.34 -17.43 -9.17
CA PRO A 159 -2.99 -17.94 -9.35
C PRO A 159 -2.70 -18.43 -10.77
N ARG A 160 -3.71 -18.99 -11.44
CA ARG A 160 -3.58 -19.45 -12.83
C ARG A 160 -3.40 -18.28 -13.80
N LEU A 161 -4.19 -17.22 -13.63
CA LEU A 161 -4.06 -16.01 -14.45
C LEU A 161 -2.74 -15.30 -14.18
N ASN A 162 -2.34 -15.22 -12.91
CA ASN A 162 -1.05 -14.70 -12.50
C ASN A 162 0.10 -15.49 -13.16
N HIS A 163 0.02 -16.82 -13.17
CA HIS A 163 0.99 -17.67 -13.85
C HIS A 163 1.00 -17.44 -15.38
N LEU A 164 -0.16 -17.28 -16.00
CA LEU A 164 -0.26 -16.96 -17.42
C LEU A 164 0.44 -15.64 -17.75
N VAL A 165 0.22 -14.61 -16.95
CA VAL A 165 0.77 -13.26 -17.16
C VAL A 165 2.28 -13.22 -16.93
N TYR A 166 2.79 -13.83 -15.86
CA TYR A 166 4.18 -13.70 -15.46
C TYR A 166 5.12 -14.83 -15.93
N PHE A 167 4.63 -16.05 -16.11
CA PHE A 167 5.49 -17.23 -16.33
C PHE A 167 5.22 -17.98 -17.65
N SER A 168 4.15 -17.68 -18.39
CA SER A 168 3.86 -18.38 -19.65
C SER A 168 4.66 -17.85 -20.84
N LYS A 169 4.80 -18.67 -21.89
CA LYS A 169 5.36 -18.23 -23.19
C LYS A 169 4.55 -17.11 -23.85
N ALA A 170 3.28 -16.92 -23.46
CA ALA A 170 2.42 -15.84 -23.92
C ALA A 170 2.67 -14.51 -23.19
N SER A 171 3.44 -14.52 -22.09
CA SER A 171 3.76 -13.34 -21.27
C SER A 171 4.31 -12.18 -22.12
N SER A 172 5.25 -12.45 -23.05
CA SER A 172 5.82 -11.41 -23.91
C SER A 172 4.77 -10.73 -24.81
N ALA A 173 3.81 -11.48 -25.35
CA ALA A 173 2.73 -10.94 -26.18
C ALA A 173 1.72 -10.15 -25.34
N LEU A 174 1.34 -10.68 -24.16
CA LEU A 174 0.49 -10.00 -23.19
C LEU A 174 1.13 -8.67 -22.75
N HIS A 175 2.40 -8.66 -22.34
CA HIS A 175 3.11 -7.43 -21.96
C HIS A 175 3.12 -6.39 -23.08
N LYS A 176 3.33 -6.78 -24.35
CA LYS A 176 3.27 -5.85 -25.49
C LYS A 176 1.89 -5.22 -25.66
N VAL A 177 0.82 -6.00 -25.51
CA VAL A 177 -0.56 -5.48 -25.53
C VAL A 177 -0.80 -4.54 -24.35
N MET A 178 -0.32 -4.89 -23.15
CA MET A 178 -0.44 -4.01 -21.97
C MET A 178 0.30 -2.67 -22.17
N TYR A 179 1.51 -2.69 -22.75
CA TYR A 179 2.29 -1.48 -23.03
C TYR A 179 1.69 -0.62 -24.14
N ALA A 180 0.96 -1.21 -25.09
CA ALA A 180 0.30 -0.46 -26.16
C ALA A 180 -0.98 0.27 -25.70
N ILE A 181 -1.60 -0.20 -24.61
CA ILE A 181 -2.84 0.35 -24.05
C ILE A 181 -2.55 1.32 -22.89
N ARG A 182 -1.39 1.17 -22.24
CA ARG A 182 -0.95 2.05 -21.15
C ARG A 182 -0.36 3.33 -21.73
N GLU A 183 -0.97 4.47 -21.44
CA GLU A 183 -0.38 5.79 -21.77
C GLU A 183 1.03 5.89 -21.16
N LYS A 184 1.98 6.34 -21.97
CA LYS A 184 3.37 6.50 -21.53
C LYS A 184 3.52 7.79 -20.72
N PRO A 185 4.42 7.83 -19.72
CA PRO A 185 4.74 9.06 -18.99
C PRO A 185 5.06 10.25 -19.93
N ASP A 186 5.75 9.97 -21.03
CA ASP A 186 6.15 10.98 -22.04
C ASP A 186 4.96 11.55 -22.84
N GLU A 187 3.86 10.80 -22.95
CA GLU A 187 2.64 11.25 -23.64
C GLU A 187 1.79 12.19 -22.76
N LEU A 188 2.04 12.17 -21.44
CA LEU A 188 1.35 12.99 -20.44
C LEU A 188 2.07 14.32 -20.20
N SER A 189 3.40 14.33 -20.23
CA SER A 189 4.18 15.57 -20.27
C SER A 189 3.87 16.37 -21.54
N ALA A 190 3.68 15.69 -22.67
CA ALA A 190 3.23 16.31 -23.92
C ALA A 190 1.81 16.91 -23.86
N ARG A 191 1.00 16.55 -22.85
CA ARG A 191 -0.34 17.11 -22.58
C ARG A 191 -0.34 18.22 -21.53
N GLY A 192 0.83 18.70 -21.10
CA GLY A 192 0.97 19.85 -20.20
C GLY A 192 0.77 19.52 -18.72
N VAL A 193 0.92 18.25 -18.33
CA VAL A 193 1.08 17.90 -16.91
C VAL A 193 2.56 17.98 -16.59
N ASP A 194 3.02 19.16 -16.17
CA ASP A 194 4.38 19.37 -15.66
C ASP A 194 4.51 18.74 -14.28
N TRP A 195 5.61 18.03 -14.05
CA TRP A 195 5.94 17.34 -12.81
C TRP A 195 7.07 18.09 -12.09
N ASP A 196 6.85 19.37 -11.80
CA ASP A 196 7.67 20.14 -10.87
C ASP A 196 7.33 19.79 -9.41
#